data_AF-A0A7J5V0V7-F1
#
_entry.id   AF-A0A7J5V0V7-F1
#
_cell.length_a   1.000
_cell.length_b   1.000
_cell.length_c   1.000
_cell.angle_alpha   90.00
_cell.angle_beta   90.00
_cell.angle_gamma   90.00
#
_symmetry.space_group_name_H-M   'P 1'
#
loop_
_entity.id
_entity.type
_entity.pdbx_description
1 polymer ?
#
loop_
_entity_poly.entity_id
_entity_poly.type
_entity_poly.pdbx_seq_one_letter_code
_entity_poly.pdbx_strand_id
1 'polypeptide(L)'
;MYLTHRSLGLIAMGILTFAWFEFFTDLYFVSTLGLVLSFGVVLKFVQDLGKRIEVRDLIAFLALMQWIVGPVMAYNILPYDELYYMDVDEATYMHYVVPACAALVIGLYFPITDERIINEEDIQKLKEFISDKQLLGYLIAAIGLAAGFAGKFLPKSLSFLFFLLSGMQFVGVYIILFTKSKLKWFAFAGVMGMVIFQAVLMGMFGELILWMMFSLLVVAFVLKIPMPGKIAILGVGFIMVMLIQSTKEEYRMATWYSDSDKSNGEIYQEVILSRLENPAVLFETSAMQNVGARLNQGWIIARILGHMPEKYPFVKGETIETAIYAGLLPRVLAPTKAKAGGRANFERFTGTELPETTSMDISLVGEGYANYGVLGGIIFLFFIGLFYNVIIIKVISLSKTYPTLILWLPVLFFQVIKAETDFATVFNHFTKAALVAFIVFFGMTKILKLKM
;
A
#
# COMPACT_ATOMS: atom_id res chain seq x y z
N MET A 1 0.16 -1.16 31.96
CA MET A 1 0.91 -0.74 30.76
C MET A 1 2.10 0.09 31.23
N TYR A 2 3.25 -0.55 31.48
CA TYR A 2 4.44 0.19 31.93
C TYR A 2 4.98 1.02 30.77
N LEU A 3 5.01 2.35 30.92
CA LEU A 3 5.71 3.25 30.01
C LEU A 3 7.21 2.93 30.08
N THR A 4 7.69 2.08 29.19
CA THR A 4 9.13 1.87 28.98
C THR A 4 9.85 3.19 28.70
N HIS A 5 11.14 3.31 29.04
CA HIS A 5 11.95 4.49 28.68
C HIS A 5 11.86 4.87 27.19
N ARG A 6 11.67 3.87 26.33
CA ARG A 6 11.46 4.06 24.89
C ARG A 6 10.14 4.74 24.56
N SER A 7 9.04 4.42 25.26
CA SER A 7 7.76 5.12 25.09
C SER A 7 7.82 6.56 25.60
N LEU A 8 8.58 6.84 26.66
CA LEU A 8 8.79 8.22 27.14
C LEU A 8 9.55 9.07 26.11
N GLY A 9 10.59 8.50 25.48
CA GLY A 9 11.33 9.18 24.40
C GLY A 9 10.46 9.48 23.17
N LEU A 10 9.57 8.56 22.77
CA LEU A 10 8.62 8.79 21.68
C LEU A 10 7.62 9.90 21.99
N ILE A 11 7.10 9.94 23.22
CA ILE A 11 6.19 11.00 23.67
C ILE A 11 6.93 12.35 23.68
N ALA A 12 8.15 12.40 24.21
CA ALA A 12 8.96 13.62 24.22
C ALA A 12 9.25 14.13 22.81
N MET A 13 9.63 13.24 21.87
CA MET A 13 9.79 13.61 20.47
C MET A 13 8.50 14.13 19.85
N GLY A 14 7.34 13.50 20.14
CA GLY A 14 6.05 13.99 19.66
C GLY A 14 5.70 15.38 20.18
N ILE A 15 5.96 15.66 21.46
CA ILE A 15 5.76 16.99 22.06
C ILE A 15 6.71 18.02 21.43
N LEU A 16 7.98 17.66 21.21
CA LEU A 16 8.94 18.55 20.56
C LEU A 16 8.57 18.84 19.11
N THR A 17 8.12 17.84 18.36
CA THR A 17 7.61 18.03 17.00
C THR A 17 6.37 18.91 16.98
N PHE A 18 5.44 18.70 17.92
CA PHE A 18 4.26 19.55 18.07
C PHE A 18 4.65 21.01 18.36
N ALA A 19 5.47 21.22 19.39
CA ALA A 19 5.96 22.55 19.75
C ALA A 19 6.72 23.22 18.61
N TRP A 20 7.54 22.46 17.88
CA TRP A 20 8.26 23.00 16.72
C TRP A 20 7.30 23.56 15.67
N PHE A 21 6.28 22.81 15.28
CA PHE A 21 5.31 23.31 14.31
C PHE A 21 4.50 24.48 14.85
N GLU A 22 3.99 24.43 16.09
CA GLU A 22 3.20 25.54 16.65
C GLU A 22 4.01 26.83 16.86
N PHE A 23 5.31 26.75 17.17
CA PHE A 23 6.13 27.95 17.42
C PHE A 23 6.84 28.50 16.18
N PHE A 24 7.11 27.66 15.17
CA PHE A 24 7.90 28.04 14.00
C PHE A 24 7.13 28.00 12.69
N THR A 25 5.86 27.61 12.69
CA THR A 25 5.00 27.58 11.49
C THR A 25 3.60 28.08 11.81
N ASP A 26 2.94 28.69 10.82
CA ASP A 26 1.53 29.12 10.92
C ASP A 26 0.55 28.00 10.51
N LEU A 27 0.95 26.73 10.71
CA LEU A 27 0.12 25.59 10.33
C LEU A 27 -1.15 25.52 11.16
N TYR A 28 -2.22 25.05 10.53
CA TYR A 28 -3.47 24.80 11.22
C TYR A 28 -3.27 23.76 12.35
N PHE A 29 -3.79 24.04 13.55
CA PHE A 29 -3.57 23.21 14.75
C PHE A 29 -3.85 21.71 14.54
N VAL A 30 -4.95 21.37 13.85
CA VAL A 30 -5.29 19.96 13.59
C VAL A 30 -4.32 19.33 12.57
N SER A 31 -3.82 20.11 11.61
CA SER A 31 -2.73 19.68 10.72
C SER A 31 -1.47 19.36 11.52
N THR A 32 -1.12 20.17 12.52
CA THR A 32 0.00 19.88 13.43
C THR A 32 -0.20 18.56 14.17
N LEU A 33 -1.39 18.30 14.71
CA LEU A 33 -1.71 17.01 15.35
C LEU A 33 -1.58 15.83 14.38
N GLY A 34 -2.05 16.01 13.15
CA GLY A 34 -1.90 15.02 12.08
C GLY A 34 -0.44 14.74 11.74
N LEU A 35 0.41 15.78 11.65
CA LEU A 35 1.84 15.64 11.39
C LEU A 35 2.55 14.94 12.54
N VAL A 36 2.20 15.23 13.79
CA VAL A 36 2.76 14.54 14.97
C VAL A 36 2.39 13.06 14.97
N LEU A 37 1.14 12.72 14.65
CA LEU A 37 0.70 11.34 14.49
C LEU A 37 1.49 10.64 13.37
N SER A 38 1.63 11.30 12.21
CA SER A 38 2.37 10.80 11.06
C SER A 38 3.84 10.55 11.41
N PHE A 39 4.48 11.49 12.10
CA PHE A 39 5.86 11.36 12.56
C PHE A 39 6.02 10.19 13.55
N GLY A 40 5.08 10.02 14.48
CA GLY A 40 5.06 8.87 15.40
C GLY A 40 5.00 7.52 14.66
N VAL A 41 4.16 7.43 13.63
CA VAL A 41 4.04 6.23 12.77
C VAL A 41 5.32 6.00 11.97
N VAL A 42 5.91 7.04 11.38
CA VAL A 42 7.19 6.93 10.66
C VAL A 42 8.30 6.42 11.57
N LEU A 43 8.44 7.01 12.77
CA LEU A 43 9.43 6.56 13.75
C LEU A 43 9.21 5.10 14.13
N LYS A 44 7.96 4.68 14.36
CA LYS A 44 7.63 3.29 14.66
C LYS A 44 8.03 2.37 13.51
N PHE A 45 7.62 2.69 12.27
CA PHE A 45 7.94 1.93 11.07
C PHE A 45 9.46 1.76 10.89
N VAL A 46 10.25 2.84 10.98
CA VAL A 46 11.72 2.79 10.87
C VAL A 46 12.35 1.98 11.99
N GLN A 47 11.86 2.11 13.21
CA GLN A 47 12.38 1.34 14.35
C GLN A 47 12.12 -0.16 14.19
N ASP A 48 10.97 -0.52 13.66
CA ASP A 48 10.48 -1.90 13.50
C ASP A 48 11.04 -2.59 12.26
N LEU A 49 11.33 -1.81 11.21
CA LEU A 49 11.97 -2.29 10.00
C LEU A 49 13.27 -3.02 10.35
N GLY A 50 13.44 -4.25 9.88
CA GLY A 50 14.61 -5.07 10.22
C GLY A 50 14.57 -5.78 11.57
N LYS A 51 13.58 -5.51 12.43
CA LYS A 51 13.32 -6.22 13.69
C LYS A 51 12.10 -7.12 13.63
N ARG A 52 11.10 -6.76 12.81
CA ARG A 52 9.88 -7.55 12.58
C ARG A 52 9.32 -7.31 11.19
N ILE A 53 8.54 -8.27 10.69
CA ILE A 53 7.74 -8.12 9.47
C ILE A 53 6.35 -7.66 9.92
N GLU A 54 6.14 -6.34 9.99
CA GLU A 54 4.88 -5.75 10.48
C GLU A 54 4.17 -4.97 9.38
N VAL A 55 3.10 -5.55 8.84
CA VAL A 55 2.31 -4.94 7.76
C VAL A 55 1.41 -3.82 8.29
N ARG A 56 1.04 -3.83 9.58
CA ARG A 56 0.28 -2.72 10.20
C ARG A 56 1.04 -1.40 10.12
N ASP A 57 2.36 -1.43 10.28
CA ASP A 57 3.20 -0.23 10.16
C ASP A 57 3.18 0.32 8.74
N LEU A 58 3.19 -0.56 7.73
CA LEU A 58 3.13 -0.15 6.33
C LEU A 58 1.77 0.46 5.97
N ILE A 59 0.66 -0.13 6.43
CA ILE A 59 -0.69 0.41 6.24
C ILE A 59 -0.78 1.82 6.83
N ALA A 60 -0.41 1.97 8.10
CA ALA A 60 -0.45 3.25 8.78
C ALA A 60 0.48 4.28 8.10
N PHE A 61 1.71 3.87 7.76
CA PHE A 61 2.66 4.75 7.08
C PHE A 61 2.10 5.29 5.76
N LEU A 62 1.62 4.43 4.86
CA LEU A 62 1.10 4.87 3.58
C LEU A 62 -0.17 5.72 3.71
N ALA A 63 -1.09 5.31 4.59
CA ALA A 63 -2.32 6.06 4.87
C ALA A 63 -2.01 7.49 5.35
N LEU A 64 -1.14 7.65 6.35
CA LEU A 64 -0.85 8.96 6.93
C LEU A 64 0.01 9.83 6.00
N MET A 65 0.94 9.22 5.26
CA MET A 65 1.67 9.95 4.22
C MET A 65 0.73 10.49 3.15
N GLN A 66 -0.32 9.75 2.79
CA GLN A 66 -1.20 10.12 1.68
C GLN A 66 -2.42 10.96 2.04
N TRP A 67 -2.98 10.77 3.23
CA TRP A 67 -4.19 11.45 3.69
C TRP A 67 -3.90 12.60 4.66
N ILE A 68 -2.69 12.71 5.20
CA ILE A 68 -2.30 13.83 6.08
C ILE A 68 -1.12 14.60 5.48
N VAL A 69 0.05 13.97 5.35
CA VAL A 69 1.28 14.69 4.94
C VAL A 69 1.10 15.29 3.54
N GLY A 70 0.60 14.51 2.57
CA GLY A 70 0.29 14.99 1.23
C GLY A 70 -0.63 16.23 1.22
N PRO A 71 -1.81 16.17 1.85
CA PRO A 71 -2.71 17.32 2.01
C PRO A 71 -2.11 18.53 2.72
N VAL A 72 -1.37 18.35 3.83
CA VAL A 72 -0.69 19.48 4.51
C VAL A 72 0.29 20.15 3.54
N MET A 73 1.05 19.36 2.79
CA MET A 73 1.92 19.90 1.75
C MET A 73 1.12 20.60 0.65
N ALA A 74 -0.03 20.06 0.23
CA ALA A 74 -0.89 20.65 -0.79
C ALA A 74 -1.48 22.01 -0.38
N TYR A 75 -1.87 22.16 0.89
CA TYR A 75 -2.40 23.43 1.40
C TYR A 75 -1.33 24.51 1.60
N ASN A 76 -0.09 24.12 1.94
CA ASN A 76 0.89 25.06 2.49
C ASN A 76 2.18 25.23 1.66
N ILE A 77 2.55 24.24 0.84
CA ILE A 77 3.90 24.16 0.23
C ILE A 77 3.85 23.93 -1.28
N LEU A 78 2.99 23.03 -1.73
CA LEU A 78 2.96 22.60 -3.13
C LEU A 78 2.26 23.65 -4.00
N PRO A 79 2.71 23.82 -5.25
CA PRO A 79 2.03 24.67 -6.20
C PRO A 79 0.61 24.17 -6.47
N TYR A 80 -0.29 25.10 -6.79
CA TYR A 80 -1.64 24.78 -7.21
C TYR A 80 -1.63 23.86 -8.44
N ASP A 81 -2.55 22.90 -8.45
CA ASP A 81 -2.74 21.94 -9.52
C ASP A 81 -4.23 21.87 -9.87
N GLU A 82 -4.59 22.12 -11.13
CA GLU A 82 -6.00 22.16 -11.56
C GLU A 82 -6.73 20.83 -11.40
N LEU A 83 -6.01 19.71 -11.44
CA LEU A 83 -6.60 18.39 -11.33
C LEU A 83 -6.60 17.88 -9.88
N TYR A 84 -5.55 18.18 -9.11
CA TYR A 84 -5.32 17.60 -7.79
C TYR A 84 -5.46 18.61 -6.63
N TYR A 85 -6.08 19.76 -6.85
CA TYR A 85 -6.35 20.75 -5.79
C TYR A 85 -7.29 20.20 -4.71
N MET A 86 -7.19 20.82 -3.54
CA MET A 86 -8.05 20.56 -2.40
C MET A 86 -9.35 21.37 -2.53
N ASP A 87 -10.48 20.69 -2.75
CA ASP A 87 -11.79 21.30 -3.04
C ASP A 87 -12.48 21.92 -1.81
N VAL A 88 -11.93 21.71 -0.61
CA VAL A 88 -12.39 22.31 0.65
C VAL A 88 -11.21 22.95 1.38
N ASP A 89 -11.48 23.86 2.30
CA ASP A 89 -10.44 24.48 3.14
C ASP A 89 -9.76 23.45 4.07
N GLU A 90 -8.55 23.80 4.52
CA GLU A 90 -7.72 22.93 5.35
C GLU A 90 -8.42 22.53 6.65
N ALA A 91 -9.19 23.44 7.26
CA ALA A 91 -9.89 23.12 8.49
C ALA A 91 -10.99 22.08 8.24
N THR A 92 -11.82 22.26 7.22
CA THR A 92 -12.88 21.29 6.86
C THR A 92 -12.29 19.91 6.59
N TYR A 93 -11.19 19.83 5.86
CA TYR A 93 -10.52 18.56 5.57
C TYR A 93 -9.93 17.91 6.82
N MET A 94 -9.09 18.64 7.56
CA MET A 94 -8.27 18.07 8.65
C MET A 94 -9.10 17.67 9.87
N HIS A 95 -10.19 18.39 10.15
CA HIS A 95 -11.11 18.04 11.24
C HIS A 95 -11.73 16.65 11.07
N TYR A 96 -11.93 16.20 9.84
CA TYR A 96 -12.43 14.84 9.59
C TYR A 96 -11.28 13.84 9.48
N VAL A 97 -10.28 14.14 8.64
CA VAL A 97 -9.29 13.14 8.23
C VAL A 97 -8.30 12.80 9.34
N VAL A 98 -7.89 13.77 10.17
CA VAL A 98 -6.93 13.49 11.26
C VAL A 98 -7.54 12.56 12.32
N PRO A 99 -8.76 12.80 12.85
CA PRO A 99 -9.41 11.86 13.74
C PRO A 99 -9.70 10.50 13.09
N ALA A 100 -10.09 10.45 11.81
CA ALA A 100 -10.32 9.20 11.10
C ALA A 100 -9.03 8.37 10.94
N CYS A 101 -7.91 9.01 10.63
CA CYS A 101 -6.60 8.38 10.59
C CYS A 101 -6.15 7.88 11.97
N ALA A 102 -6.37 8.68 13.02
CA ALA A 102 -6.08 8.28 14.40
C ALA A 102 -6.92 7.04 14.78
N ALA A 103 -8.21 7.03 14.45
CA ALA A 103 -9.11 5.90 14.66
C ALA A 103 -8.63 4.64 13.92
N LEU A 104 -8.20 4.77 12.66
CA LEU A 104 -7.59 3.67 11.90
C LEU A 104 -6.35 3.10 12.61
N VAL A 105 -5.42 3.96 13.03
CA VAL A 105 -4.19 3.54 13.74
C VAL A 105 -4.54 2.85 15.06
N ILE A 106 -5.51 3.38 15.82
CA ILE A 106 -5.98 2.75 17.06
C ILE A 106 -6.57 1.37 16.77
N GLY A 107 -7.39 1.23 15.72
CA GLY A 107 -7.96 -0.05 15.30
C GLY A 107 -6.89 -1.07 14.90
N LEU A 108 -5.89 -0.64 14.11
CA LEU A 108 -4.76 -1.48 13.67
C LEU A 108 -3.97 -2.06 14.84
N TYR A 109 -3.87 -1.33 15.95
CA TYR A 109 -3.10 -1.72 17.12
C TYR A 109 -3.97 -2.07 18.34
N PHE A 110 -5.27 -2.24 18.15
CA PHE A 110 -6.19 -2.53 19.23
C PHE A 110 -5.79 -3.85 19.93
N PRO A 111 -5.73 -3.88 21.27
CA PRO A 111 -5.18 -5.00 22.03
C PRO A 111 -6.18 -6.16 22.17
N ILE A 112 -6.51 -6.85 21.08
CA ILE A 112 -7.46 -7.98 21.08
C ILE A 112 -6.89 -9.21 21.82
N THR A 113 -5.60 -9.49 21.62
CA THR A 113 -4.88 -10.61 22.23
C THR A 113 -3.41 -10.24 22.47
N ASP A 114 -2.76 -10.96 23.37
CA ASP A 114 -1.33 -10.85 23.64
C ASP A 114 -0.48 -11.44 22.50
N GLU A 115 -1.01 -12.43 21.76
CA GLU A 115 -0.35 -13.07 20.61
C GLU A 115 -0.44 -12.26 19.32
N ARG A 116 -0.24 -10.94 19.42
CA ARG A 116 -0.43 -10.02 18.30
C ARG A 116 0.85 -9.69 17.55
N ILE A 117 2.03 -10.07 18.03
CA ILE A 117 3.32 -9.70 17.44
C ILE A 117 4.05 -10.99 17.05
N ILE A 118 4.71 -10.96 15.89
CA ILE A 118 5.65 -12.02 15.50
C ILE A 118 6.91 -11.84 16.35
N ASN A 119 7.14 -12.75 17.28
CA ASN A 119 8.27 -12.67 18.19
C ASN A 119 9.52 -13.30 17.55
N GLU A 120 10.70 -13.06 18.15
CA GLU A 120 11.96 -13.63 17.65
C GLU A 120 11.93 -15.16 17.61
N GLU A 121 11.21 -15.80 18.55
CA GLU A 121 11.01 -17.25 18.58
C GLU A 121 10.21 -17.76 17.37
N ASP A 122 9.16 -17.07 16.96
CA ASP A 122 8.34 -17.44 15.80
C ASP A 122 9.17 -17.40 14.52
N ILE A 123 10.03 -16.39 14.41
CA ILE A 123 10.98 -16.27 13.30
C ILE A 123 12.03 -17.39 13.36
N GLN A 124 12.56 -17.68 14.54
CA GLN A 124 13.59 -18.71 14.65
C GLN A 124 13.04 -20.08 14.22
N LYS A 125 11.81 -20.40 14.64
CA LYS A 125 11.07 -21.57 14.15
C LYS A 125 10.86 -21.54 12.64
N LEU A 126 10.47 -20.40 12.07
CA LEU A 126 10.37 -20.23 10.63
C LEU A 126 11.70 -20.54 9.92
N LYS A 127 12.80 -19.95 10.38
CA LYS A 127 14.15 -20.14 9.83
C LYS A 127 14.59 -21.59 9.89
N GLU A 128 14.41 -22.24 11.03
CA GLU A 128 14.74 -23.65 11.23
C GLU A 128 13.93 -24.52 10.27
N PHE A 129 12.62 -24.27 10.17
CA PHE A 129 11.70 -25.02 9.32
C PHE A 129 11.96 -24.90 7.81
N ILE A 130 12.49 -23.77 7.34
CA ILE A 130 12.74 -23.54 5.90
C ILE A 130 14.22 -23.62 5.51
N SER A 131 15.14 -23.76 6.45
CA SER A 131 16.58 -23.67 6.20
C SER A 131 17.10 -24.60 5.10
N ASP A 132 16.49 -25.78 4.97
CA ASP A 132 16.78 -26.85 4.01
C ASP A 132 15.79 -26.92 2.83
N LYS A 133 14.72 -26.11 2.84
CA LYS A 133 13.62 -26.16 1.86
C LYS A 133 13.80 -25.23 0.67
N GLN A 134 15.03 -25.12 0.15
CA GLN A 134 15.31 -24.26 -1.00
C GLN A 134 14.47 -24.63 -2.24
N LEU A 135 14.27 -25.93 -2.49
CA LEU A 135 13.47 -26.42 -3.63
C LEU A 135 12.01 -25.97 -3.54
N LEU A 136 11.43 -25.92 -2.33
CA LEU A 136 10.08 -25.42 -2.11
C LEU A 136 9.97 -23.95 -2.53
N GLY A 137 10.93 -23.13 -2.12
CA GLY A 137 10.98 -21.73 -2.50
C GLY A 137 11.11 -21.53 -4.01
N TYR A 138 11.99 -22.29 -4.68
CA TYR A 138 12.14 -22.23 -6.14
C TYR A 138 10.88 -22.72 -6.88
N LEU A 139 10.24 -23.78 -6.40
CA LEU A 139 9.00 -24.30 -6.97
C LEU A 139 7.87 -23.27 -6.88
N ILE A 140 7.66 -22.69 -5.69
CA ILE A 140 6.63 -21.64 -5.49
C ILE A 140 6.94 -20.42 -6.37
N ALA A 141 8.20 -20.01 -6.46
CA ALA A 141 8.60 -18.90 -7.30
C ALA A 141 8.32 -19.18 -8.79
N ALA A 142 8.68 -20.37 -9.27
CA ALA A 142 8.46 -20.80 -10.65
C ALA A 142 6.97 -20.92 -10.99
N ILE A 143 6.14 -21.44 -10.08
CA ILE A 143 4.68 -21.46 -10.24
C ILE A 143 4.13 -20.04 -10.38
N GLY A 144 4.58 -19.10 -9.56
CA GLY A 144 4.16 -17.70 -9.66
C GLY A 144 4.56 -17.06 -10.99
N LEU A 145 5.80 -17.26 -11.43
CA LEU A 145 6.27 -16.76 -12.73
C LEU A 145 5.47 -17.37 -13.89
N ALA A 146 5.24 -18.68 -13.87
CA ALA A 146 4.45 -19.38 -14.86
C ALA A 146 2.99 -18.89 -14.89
N ALA A 147 2.38 -18.64 -13.72
CA ALA A 147 1.05 -18.06 -13.62
C ALA A 147 0.99 -16.63 -14.18
N GLY A 148 1.99 -15.79 -13.89
CA GLY A 148 2.08 -14.45 -14.45
C GLY A 148 2.17 -14.45 -15.99
N PHE A 149 2.93 -15.40 -16.55
CA PHE A 149 3.04 -15.57 -17.99
C PHE A 149 1.75 -16.13 -18.61
N ALA A 150 1.20 -17.20 -18.04
CA ALA A 150 -0.03 -17.83 -18.51
C ALA A 150 -1.23 -16.87 -18.47
N GLY A 151 -1.30 -16.00 -17.46
CA GLY A 151 -2.35 -15.00 -17.31
C GLY A 151 -2.52 -14.07 -18.53
N LYS A 152 -1.46 -13.86 -19.33
CA LYS A 152 -1.51 -13.02 -20.54
C LYS A 152 -2.33 -13.63 -21.67
N PHE A 153 -2.47 -14.96 -21.69
CA PHE A 153 -3.17 -15.70 -22.75
C PHE A 153 -4.59 -16.11 -22.35
N LEU A 154 -5.01 -15.80 -21.12
CA LEU A 154 -6.28 -16.24 -20.56
C LEU A 154 -7.38 -15.19 -20.71
N PRO A 155 -8.67 -15.61 -20.71
CA PRO A 155 -9.80 -14.69 -20.68
C PRO A 155 -9.76 -13.76 -19.45
N LYS A 156 -10.33 -12.55 -19.59
CA LYS A 156 -10.43 -11.55 -18.51
C LYS A 156 -11.11 -12.06 -17.23
N SER A 157 -11.92 -13.12 -17.31
CA SER A 157 -12.55 -13.74 -16.13
C SER A 157 -11.56 -14.51 -15.25
N LEU A 158 -10.47 -15.05 -15.83
CA LEU A 158 -9.43 -15.80 -15.14
C LEU A 158 -8.18 -14.96 -14.85
N SER A 159 -8.01 -13.82 -15.50
CA SER A 159 -6.83 -12.96 -15.34
C SER A 159 -6.58 -12.55 -13.88
N PHE A 160 -7.64 -12.25 -13.11
CA PHE A 160 -7.50 -11.89 -11.70
C PHE A 160 -6.99 -13.05 -10.83
N LEU A 161 -7.44 -14.28 -11.10
CA LEU A 161 -6.93 -15.46 -10.39
C LEU A 161 -5.44 -15.68 -10.68
N PHE A 162 -5.05 -15.55 -11.95
CA PHE A 162 -3.65 -15.71 -12.37
C PHE A 162 -2.76 -14.56 -11.88
N PHE A 163 -3.31 -13.35 -11.74
CA PHE A 163 -2.66 -12.25 -11.04
C PHE A 163 -2.37 -12.59 -9.57
N LEU A 164 -3.35 -13.15 -8.83
CA LEU A 164 -3.11 -13.56 -7.45
C LEU A 164 -2.09 -14.70 -7.35
N LEU A 165 -2.16 -15.68 -8.26
CA LEU A 165 -1.18 -16.77 -8.34
C LEU A 165 0.21 -16.26 -8.71
N SER A 166 0.32 -15.22 -9.54
CA SER A 166 1.63 -14.64 -9.87
C SER A 166 2.30 -14.01 -8.65
N GLY A 167 1.52 -13.56 -7.66
CA GLY A 167 2.01 -13.13 -6.35
C GLY A 167 2.86 -14.19 -5.62
N MET A 168 2.70 -15.47 -5.96
CA MET A 168 3.53 -16.56 -5.43
C MET A 168 5.01 -16.40 -5.79
N GLN A 169 5.36 -15.66 -6.86
CA GLN A 169 6.76 -15.40 -7.19
C GLN A 169 7.50 -14.70 -6.03
N PHE A 170 6.82 -13.77 -5.36
CA PHE A 170 7.33 -13.04 -4.21
C PHE A 170 7.42 -13.94 -2.99
N VAL A 171 6.36 -14.70 -2.70
CA VAL A 171 6.36 -15.69 -1.59
C VAL A 171 7.52 -16.66 -1.74
N GLY A 172 7.75 -17.19 -2.95
CA GLY A 172 8.82 -18.13 -3.25
C GLY A 172 10.21 -17.53 -3.00
N VAL A 173 10.49 -16.33 -3.51
CA VAL A 173 11.78 -15.68 -3.24
C VAL A 173 11.94 -15.27 -1.79
N TYR A 174 10.87 -14.88 -1.09
CA TYR A 174 10.93 -14.62 0.34
C TYR A 174 11.31 -15.87 1.12
N ILE A 175 10.74 -17.04 0.79
CA ILE A 175 11.17 -18.33 1.37
C ILE A 175 12.66 -18.57 1.09
N ILE A 176 13.10 -18.40 -0.16
CA ILE A 176 14.49 -18.61 -0.57
C ILE A 176 15.46 -17.74 0.26
N LEU A 177 15.10 -16.49 0.57
CA LEU A 177 15.96 -15.56 1.33
C LEU A 177 16.30 -16.07 2.75
N PHE A 178 15.39 -16.82 3.37
CA PHE A 178 15.61 -17.44 4.67
C PHE A 178 16.32 -18.80 4.62
N THR A 179 16.54 -19.36 3.42
CA THR A 179 17.27 -20.63 3.26
C THR A 179 18.79 -20.44 3.21
N LYS A 180 19.52 -21.56 3.23
CA LYS A 180 20.98 -21.63 3.03
C LYS A 180 21.41 -21.58 1.56
N SER A 181 20.50 -21.37 0.61
CA SER A 181 20.84 -21.33 -0.83
C SER A 181 21.88 -20.25 -1.13
N LYS A 182 22.92 -20.61 -1.89
CA LYS A 182 23.93 -19.67 -2.40
C LYS A 182 23.36 -18.71 -3.43
N LEU A 183 22.31 -19.13 -4.14
CA LEU A 183 21.69 -18.36 -5.23
C LEU A 183 20.50 -17.51 -4.76
N LYS A 184 20.30 -17.35 -3.44
CA LYS A 184 19.12 -16.67 -2.91
C LYS A 184 18.97 -15.22 -3.37
N TRP A 185 20.07 -14.48 -3.40
CA TRP A 185 20.09 -13.10 -3.84
C TRP A 185 19.93 -12.98 -5.36
N PHE A 186 20.46 -13.92 -6.13
CA PHE A 186 20.23 -13.97 -7.57
C PHE A 186 18.77 -14.28 -7.92
N ALA A 187 18.14 -15.21 -7.19
CA ALA A 187 16.72 -15.52 -7.37
C ALA A 187 15.83 -14.31 -7.03
N PHE A 188 16.10 -13.66 -5.90
CA PHE A 188 15.40 -12.43 -5.50
C PHE A 188 15.61 -11.30 -6.52
N ALA A 189 16.86 -11.05 -6.93
CA ALA A 189 17.19 -10.03 -7.93
C ALA A 189 16.56 -10.34 -9.30
N GLY A 190 16.47 -11.61 -9.69
CA GLY A 190 15.80 -12.04 -10.92
C GLY A 190 14.31 -11.67 -10.91
N VAL A 191 13.59 -12.00 -9.83
CA VAL A 191 12.16 -11.64 -9.69
C VAL A 191 11.98 -10.13 -9.63
N MET A 192 12.75 -9.42 -8.80
CA MET A 192 12.65 -7.95 -8.71
C MET A 192 13.02 -7.26 -10.01
N GLY A 193 14.04 -7.75 -10.72
CA GLY A 193 14.45 -7.25 -12.03
C GLY A 193 13.35 -7.40 -13.08
N MET A 194 12.64 -8.53 -13.08
CA MET A 194 11.46 -8.71 -13.96
C MET A 194 10.35 -7.71 -13.64
N VAL A 195 10.08 -7.43 -12.37
CA VAL A 195 9.05 -6.47 -11.96
C VAL A 195 9.43 -5.05 -12.35
N ILE A 196 10.70 -4.66 -12.16
CA ILE A 196 11.23 -3.36 -12.61
C ILE A 196 11.12 -3.24 -14.13
N PHE A 197 11.55 -4.27 -14.86
CA PHE A 197 11.48 -4.28 -16.32
C PHE A 197 10.04 -4.14 -16.84
N GLN A 198 9.09 -4.86 -16.24
CA GLN A 198 7.68 -4.72 -16.59
C GLN A 198 7.11 -3.33 -16.26
N ALA A 199 7.49 -2.75 -15.13
CA ALA A 199 7.03 -1.42 -14.73
C ALA A 199 7.52 -0.34 -15.71
N VAL A 200 8.76 -0.45 -16.19
CA VAL A 200 9.33 0.41 -17.23
C VAL A 200 8.55 0.22 -18.53
N LEU A 201 8.43 -1.02 -19.03
CA LEU A 201 7.74 -1.30 -20.31
C LEU A 201 6.30 -0.77 -20.34
N MET A 202 5.58 -0.86 -19.23
CA MET A 202 4.18 -0.44 -19.12
C MET A 202 4.02 1.03 -18.71
N GLY A 203 5.08 1.72 -18.29
CA GLY A 203 4.99 3.08 -17.70
C GLY A 203 4.08 3.13 -16.46
N MET A 204 4.03 2.03 -15.69
CA MET A 204 3.13 1.83 -14.53
C MET A 204 3.93 1.42 -13.28
N PHE A 205 4.38 2.41 -12.53
CA PHE A 205 5.27 2.21 -11.38
C PHE A 205 4.57 1.97 -10.03
N GLY A 206 3.24 2.08 -9.98
CA GLY A 206 2.48 1.92 -8.73
C GLY A 206 2.68 0.56 -8.08
N GLU A 207 2.54 -0.52 -8.85
CA GLU A 207 2.74 -1.89 -8.36
C GLU A 207 4.19 -2.16 -7.95
N LEU A 208 5.15 -1.61 -8.71
CA LEU A 208 6.57 -1.72 -8.39
C LEU A 208 6.86 -1.15 -7.00
N ILE A 209 6.36 0.05 -6.69
CA ILE A 209 6.56 0.69 -5.38
C ILE A 209 6.03 -0.20 -4.25
N LEU A 210 4.83 -0.78 -4.41
CA LEU A 210 4.25 -1.65 -3.38
C LEU A 210 5.06 -2.93 -3.17
N TRP A 211 5.47 -3.59 -4.26
CA TRP A 211 6.31 -4.79 -4.15
C TRP A 211 7.70 -4.48 -3.58
N MET A 212 8.27 -3.31 -3.86
CA MET A 212 9.51 -2.85 -3.24
C MET A 212 9.31 -2.62 -1.73
N MET A 213 8.20 -2.01 -1.30
CA MET A 213 7.92 -1.77 0.13
C MET A 213 7.71 -3.08 0.89
N PHE A 214 6.97 -4.05 0.34
CA PHE A 214 6.85 -5.37 0.96
C PHE A 214 8.19 -6.13 0.99
N SER A 215 8.95 -6.06 -0.10
CA SER A 215 10.26 -6.70 -0.16
C SER A 215 11.24 -6.04 0.82
N LEU A 216 11.14 -4.73 1.04
CA LEU A 216 11.92 -4.01 2.04
C LEU A 216 11.65 -4.54 3.46
N LEU A 217 10.39 -4.81 3.82
CA LEU A 217 10.06 -5.43 5.12
C LEU A 217 10.79 -6.76 5.31
N VAL A 218 10.77 -7.63 4.29
CA VAL A 218 11.39 -8.97 4.36
C VAL A 218 12.91 -8.88 4.30
N VAL A 219 13.48 -8.13 3.35
CA VAL A 219 14.93 -8.00 3.15
C VAL A 219 15.60 -7.31 4.33
N ALA A 220 15.01 -6.22 4.85
CA ALA A 220 15.56 -5.54 6.01
C ALA A 220 15.61 -6.48 7.22
N PHE A 221 14.60 -7.34 7.35
CA PHE A 221 14.53 -8.34 8.40
C PHE A 221 15.59 -9.44 8.24
N VAL A 222 15.74 -9.98 7.03
CA VAL A 222 16.75 -11.01 6.72
C VAL A 222 18.17 -10.49 6.97
N LEU A 223 18.45 -9.25 6.57
CA LEU A 223 19.76 -8.61 6.71
C LEU A 223 20.01 -7.97 8.09
N LYS A 224 18.99 -7.87 8.95
CA LYS A 224 19.05 -7.14 10.23
C LYS A 224 19.65 -5.74 10.09
N ILE A 225 19.12 -4.95 9.16
CA ILE A 225 19.70 -3.65 8.78
C ILE A 225 19.75 -2.69 9.98
N PRO A 226 20.91 -2.08 10.30
CA PRO A 226 21.05 -1.14 11.41
C PRO A 226 20.39 0.20 11.09
N MET A 227 20.14 1.03 12.11
CA MET A 227 19.39 2.29 11.97
C MET A 227 19.90 3.22 10.86
N PRO A 228 21.22 3.48 10.72
CA PRO A 228 21.72 4.33 9.63
C PRO A 228 21.41 3.75 8.25
N GLY A 229 21.51 2.42 8.09
CA GLY A 229 21.17 1.74 6.84
C GLY A 229 19.69 1.83 6.50
N LYS A 230 18.80 1.81 7.50
CA LYS A 230 17.36 2.00 7.27
C LYS A 230 17.05 3.40 6.74
N ILE A 231 17.66 4.43 7.35
CA ILE A 231 17.50 5.82 6.92
C ILE A 231 18.05 5.99 5.49
N ALA A 232 19.24 5.44 5.21
CA ALA A 232 19.84 5.51 3.89
C ALA A 232 18.94 4.84 2.82
N ILE A 233 18.41 3.65 3.08
CA ILE A 233 17.54 2.94 2.13
C ILE A 233 16.24 3.69 1.89
N LEU A 234 15.61 4.25 2.92
CA LEU A 234 14.40 5.05 2.76
C LEU A 234 14.67 6.36 2.01
N GLY A 235 15.80 7.02 2.28
CA GLY A 235 16.22 8.22 1.57
C GLY A 235 16.49 7.95 0.08
N VAL A 236 17.26 6.91 -0.23
CA VAL A 236 17.51 6.48 -1.61
C VAL A 236 16.22 6.05 -2.29
N GLY A 237 15.34 5.31 -1.59
CA GLY A 237 14.03 4.93 -2.08
C GLY A 237 13.15 6.13 -2.41
N PHE A 238 13.14 7.15 -1.57
CA PHE A 238 12.42 8.40 -1.80
C PHE A 238 12.94 9.13 -3.04
N ILE A 239 14.26 9.28 -3.18
CA ILE A 239 14.89 9.90 -4.37
C ILE A 239 14.52 9.10 -5.63
N MET A 240 14.58 7.77 -5.59
CA MET A 240 14.18 6.93 -6.72
C MET A 240 12.70 7.11 -7.08
N VAL A 241 11.81 7.19 -6.09
CA VAL A 241 10.39 7.45 -6.35
C VAL A 241 10.21 8.84 -6.97
N MET A 242 10.89 9.88 -6.48
CA MET A 242 10.80 11.22 -7.09
C MET A 242 11.28 11.21 -8.54
N LEU A 243 12.41 10.56 -8.82
CA LEU A 243 12.96 10.43 -10.18
C LEU A 243 12.01 9.66 -11.12
N ILE A 244 11.41 8.57 -10.65
CA ILE A 244 10.41 7.82 -11.42
C ILE A 244 9.16 8.70 -11.67
N GLN A 245 8.73 9.47 -10.68
CA GLN A 245 7.51 10.27 -10.78
C GLN A 245 7.69 11.50 -11.67
N SER A 246 8.85 12.15 -11.65
CA SER A 246 9.14 13.34 -12.48
C SER A 246 9.34 13.02 -13.96
N THR A 247 9.62 11.76 -14.29
CA THR A 247 9.85 11.29 -15.68
C THR A 247 8.62 10.65 -16.29
N LYS A 248 7.64 10.28 -15.48
CA LYS A 248 6.49 9.47 -15.87
C LYS A 248 5.62 10.10 -16.95
N GLU A 249 5.39 11.40 -16.86
CA GLU A 249 4.55 12.13 -17.82
C GLU A 249 5.23 12.22 -19.19
N GLU A 250 6.46 12.72 -19.25
CA GLU A 250 7.27 12.77 -20.47
C GLU A 250 7.43 11.39 -21.10
N TYR A 251 7.68 10.37 -20.26
CA TYR A 251 7.78 8.99 -20.73
C TYR A 251 6.49 8.51 -21.39
N ARG A 252 5.32 8.80 -20.79
CA ARG A 252 4.01 8.43 -21.37
C ARG A 252 3.71 9.24 -22.62
N MET A 253 4.06 10.52 -22.65
CA MET A 253 3.95 11.35 -23.86
C MET A 253 4.75 10.74 -25.01
N ALA A 254 6.00 10.36 -24.75
CA ALA A 254 6.90 9.79 -25.74
C ALA A 254 6.56 8.35 -26.17
N THR A 255 5.81 7.59 -25.36
CA THR A 255 5.50 6.17 -25.65
C THR A 255 4.04 5.89 -26.02
N TRP A 256 3.09 6.67 -25.50
CA TRP A 256 1.65 6.42 -25.70
C TRP A 256 1.04 7.35 -26.74
N TYR A 257 1.64 8.52 -26.96
CA TYR A 257 1.05 9.58 -27.78
C TYR A 257 1.90 10.00 -28.98
N SER A 258 3.19 9.66 -29.02
CA SER A 258 4.05 9.88 -30.18
C SER A 258 4.44 8.57 -30.86
N ASP A 259 4.36 8.53 -32.20
CA ASP A 259 4.99 7.49 -33.01
C ASP A 259 6.52 7.71 -32.95
N SER A 260 7.19 6.92 -32.12
CA SER A 260 8.65 6.94 -31.99
C SER A 260 9.23 5.65 -32.54
N ASP A 261 10.30 5.76 -33.34
CA ASP A 261 11.09 4.59 -33.79
C ASP A 261 11.96 4.00 -32.67
N LYS A 262 12.08 4.68 -31.52
CA LYS A 262 12.87 4.23 -30.37
C LYS A 262 12.11 3.22 -29.53
N SER A 263 12.81 2.24 -28.99
CA SER A 263 12.21 1.33 -28.02
C SER A 263 11.83 2.05 -26.72
N ASN A 264 10.80 1.54 -26.04
CA ASN A 264 10.37 2.02 -24.72
C ASN A 264 11.52 2.08 -23.69
N GLY A 265 12.55 1.24 -23.83
CA GLY A 265 13.73 1.26 -22.96
C GLY A 265 14.67 2.42 -23.26
N GLU A 266 14.91 2.70 -24.54
CA GLU A 266 15.76 3.83 -24.98
C GLU A 266 15.13 5.17 -24.60
N ILE A 267 13.81 5.32 -24.81
CA ILE A 267 13.07 6.52 -24.40
C ILE A 267 13.19 6.73 -22.89
N TYR A 268 13.02 5.68 -22.09
CA TYR A 268 13.16 5.78 -20.63
C TYR A 268 14.58 6.18 -20.24
N GLN A 269 15.59 5.58 -20.87
CA GLN A 269 16.99 5.90 -20.60
C GLN A 269 17.32 7.36 -20.91
N GLU A 270 16.85 7.90 -22.04
CA GLU A 270 17.05 9.29 -22.42
C GLU A 270 16.38 10.25 -21.43
N VAL A 271 15.12 9.98 -21.06
CA VAL A 271 14.40 10.82 -20.09
C VAL A 271 15.12 10.80 -18.73
N ILE A 272 15.59 9.64 -18.25
CA ILE A 272 16.31 9.53 -16.98
C ILE A 272 17.68 10.24 -17.04
N LEU A 273 18.44 10.05 -18.12
CA LEU A 273 19.73 10.72 -18.30
C LEU A 273 19.57 12.24 -18.31
N SER A 274 18.54 12.77 -18.99
CA SER A 274 18.27 14.21 -18.98
C SER A 274 18.00 14.75 -17.57
N ARG A 275 17.36 13.96 -16.68
CA ARG A 275 17.16 14.34 -15.27
C ARG A 275 18.42 14.27 -14.43
N LEU A 276 19.35 13.36 -14.74
CA LEU A 276 20.63 13.26 -14.06
C LEU A 276 21.58 14.38 -14.49
N GLU A 277 21.55 14.76 -15.76
CA GLU A 277 22.33 15.87 -16.31
C GLU A 277 21.81 17.24 -15.86
N ASN A 278 20.50 17.37 -15.67
CA ASN A 278 19.88 18.58 -15.13
C ASN A 278 18.99 18.27 -13.92
N PRO A 279 19.58 18.08 -12.71
CA PRO A 279 18.83 17.80 -11.49
C PRO A 279 17.86 18.92 -11.08
N ALA A 280 18.04 20.15 -11.57
CA ALA A 280 17.15 21.27 -11.25
C ALA A 280 15.71 21.02 -11.72
N VAL A 281 15.52 20.22 -12.78
CA VAL A 281 14.21 19.81 -13.30
C VAL A 281 13.38 19.05 -12.26
N LEU A 282 14.04 18.37 -11.29
CA LEU A 282 13.35 17.68 -10.20
C LEU A 282 12.65 18.64 -9.22
N PHE A 283 13.01 19.93 -9.24
CA PHE A 283 12.47 20.98 -8.39
C PHE A 283 11.60 21.99 -9.16
N GLU A 284 11.37 21.75 -10.45
CA GLU A 284 10.43 22.56 -11.23
C GLU A 284 8.99 22.34 -10.78
N THR A 285 8.14 23.34 -11.02
CA THR A 285 6.72 23.33 -10.62
C THR A 285 6.01 22.07 -11.09
N SER A 286 6.23 21.63 -12.33
CA SER A 286 5.61 20.42 -12.91
C SER A 286 6.07 19.13 -12.22
N ALA A 287 7.35 19.04 -11.84
CA ALA A 287 7.86 17.91 -11.08
C ALA A 287 7.29 17.90 -9.65
N MET A 288 7.21 19.07 -9.02
CA MET A 288 6.60 19.22 -7.69
C MET A 288 5.10 18.91 -7.71
N GLN A 289 4.37 19.32 -8.75
CA GLN A 289 2.96 18.95 -8.96
C GLN A 289 2.81 17.44 -9.11
N ASN A 290 3.65 16.79 -9.92
CA ASN A 290 3.62 15.33 -10.12
C ASN A 290 3.95 14.52 -8.85
N VAL A 291 4.89 15.01 -8.03
CA VAL A 291 5.17 14.44 -6.70
C VAL A 291 3.98 14.69 -5.77
N GLY A 292 3.43 15.90 -5.80
CA GLY A 292 2.22 16.31 -5.09
C GLY A 292 1.03 15.40 -5.40
N ALA A 293 0.73 15.15 -6.67
CA ALA A 293 -0.34 14.26 -7.13
C ALA A 293 -0.20 12.81 -6.62
N ARG A 294 1.03 12.37 -6.30
CA ARG A 294 1.26 11.04 -5.74
C ARG A 294 1.13 11.01 -4.23
N LEU A 295 1.72 12.01 -3.55
CA LEU A 295 1.68 12.11 -2.10
C LEU A 295 0.31 12.54 -1.62
N ASN A 296 -0.32 13.52 -2.24
CA ASN A 296 -1.67 13.94 -1.92
C ASN A 296 -2.66 12.98 -2.61
N GLN A 297 -3.16 11.96 -1.91
CA GLN A 297 -4.40 11.28 -2.32
C GLN A 297 -5.62 11.84 -1.58
N GLY A 298 -5.42 12.83 -0.71
CA GLY A 298 -6.47 13.50 0.04
C GLY A 298 -7.36 14.40 -0.81
N TRP A 299 -6.91 14.85 -1.98
CA TRP A 299 -7.76 15.64 -2.89
C TRP A 299 -9.07 14.91 -3.27
N ILE A 300 -9.05 13.57 -3.37
CA ILE A 300 -10.25 12.76 -3.63
C ILE A 300 -11.23 12.92 -2.46
N ILE A 301 -10.72 12.81 -1.23
CA ILE A 301 -11.52 12.99 -0.01
C ILE A 301 -12.05 14.42 0.07
N ALA A 302 -11.22 15.42 -0.27
CA ALA A 302 -11.62 16.83 -0.30
C ALA A 302 -12.81 17.07 -1.24
N ARG A 303 -12.80 16.47 -2.45
CA ARG A 303 -13.95 16.54 -3.37
C ARG A 303 -15.19 15.86 -2.83
N ILE A 304 -15.05 14.73 -2.14
CA ILE A 304 -16.19 14.07 -1.49
C ILE A 304 -16.77 14.98 -0.39
N LEU A 305 -15.92 15.65 0.40
CA LEU A 305 -16.35 16.61 1.42
C LEU A 305 -17.05 17.83 0.80
N GLY A 306 -16.56 18.33 -0.34
CA GLY A 306 -17.15 19.48 -1.05
C GLY A 306 -18.40 19.14 -1.88
N HIS A 307 -18.62 17.86 -2.16
CA HIS A 307 -19.78 17.38 -2.92
C HIS A 307 -20.89 16.82 -2.01
N MET A 308 -20.55 16.14 -0.94
CA MET A 308 -21.49 15.49 -0.02
C MET A 308 -21.48 16.17 1.35
N PRO A 309 -22.63 16.34 2.03
CA PRO A 309 -23.97 15.90 1.63
C PRO A 309 -24.75 16.92 0.78
N GLU A 310 -24.17 18.10 0.50
CA GLU A 310 -24.91 19.23 -0.06
C GLU A 310 -25.44 18.97 -1.48
N LYS A 311 -24.59 18.40 -2.36
CA LYS A 311 -24.95 18.08 -3.76
C LYS A 311 -25.44 16.65 -3.93
N TYR A 312 -24.97 15.74 -3.07
CA TYR A 312 -25.40 14.33 -3.07
C TYR A 312 -25.53 13.78 -1.64
N PRO A 313 -26.65 13.13 -1.27
CA PRO A 313 -26.87 12.68 0.10
C PRO A 313 -25.99 11.48 0.47
N PHE A 314 -25.71 11.31 1.77
CA PHE A 314 -25.01 10.14 2.28
C PHE A 314 -25.71 8.83 1.90
N VAL A 315 -24.92 7.83 1.53
CA VAL A 315 -25.42 6.53 1.02
C VAL A 315 -25.63 5.46 2.10
N LYS A 316 -25.40 5.80 3.38
CA LYS A 316 -25.85 5.04 4.56
C LYS A 316 -25.51 3.54 4.56
N GLY A 317 -24.33 3.17 4.06
CA GLY A 317 -23.83 1.79 4.06
C GLY A 317 -24.06 1.02 2.76
N GLU A 318 -24.73 1.61 1.75
CA GLU A 318 -25.02 0.99 0.46
C GLU A 318 -23.77 0.36 -0.19
N THR A 319 -22.65 1.10 -0.20
CA THR A 319 -21.42 0.61 -0.87
C THR A 319 -20.77 -0.52 -0.08
N ILE A 320 -20.84 -0.48 1.25
CA ILE A 320 -20.27 -1.49 2.14
C ILE A 320 -21.05 -2.80 2.03
N GLU A 321 -22.38 -2.73 2.06
CA GLU A 321 -23.26 -3.89 1.88
C GLU A 321 -23.02 -4.54 0.51
N THR A 322 -23.05 -3.73 -0.55
CA THR A 322 -22.81 -4.18 -1.92
C THR A 322 -21.43 -4.83 -2.06
N ALA A 323 -20.40 -4.24 -1.44
CA ALA A 323 -19.04 -4.78 -1.43
C ALA A 323 -18.95 -6.13 -0.72
N ILE A 324 -19.65 -6.35 0.40
CA ILE A 324 -19.64 -7.62 1.13
C ILE A 324 -20.30 -8.72 0.30
N TYR A 325 -21.51 -8.46 -0.21
CA TYR A 325 -22.20 -9.40 -1.10
C TYR A 325 -21.36 -9.72 -2.33
N ALA A 326 -20.70 -8.70 -2.87
CA ALA A 326 -19.82 -8.89 -4.00
C ALA A 326 -18.55 -9.69 -3.66
N GLY A 327 -17.80 -9.35 -2.61
CA GLY A 327 -16.52 -10.00 -2.33
C GLY A 327 -16.66 -11.51 -2.08
N LEU A 328 -17.75 -11.91 -1.40
CA LEU A 328 -17.99 -13.31 -1.01
C LEU A 328 -18.48 -14.17 -2.17
N LEU A 329 -19.41 -13.68 -3.00
CA LEU A 329 -20.04 -14.49 -4.05
C LEU A 329 -19.14 -14.66 -5.31
N PRO A 330 -18.81 -15.89 -5.71
CA PRO A 330 -18.18 -16.17 -7.01
C PRO A 330 -19.07 -15.70 -8.17
N ARG A 331 -18.48 -15.13 -9.22
CA ARG A 331 -19.23 -14.66 -10.41
C ARG A 331 -20.02 -15.77 -11.10
N VAL A 332 -19.62 -17.03 -10.93
CA VAL A 332 -20.36 -18.21 -11.44
C VAL A 332 -21.77 -18.31 -10.82
N LEU A 333 -21.92 -17.89 -9.56
CA LEU A 333 -23.19 -17.91 -8.84
C LEU A 333 -23.98 -16.59 -8.97
N ALA A 334 -23.37 -15.53 -9.52
CA ALA A 334 -23.99 -14.21 -9.70
C ALA A 334 -23.45 -13.50 -10.97
N PRO A 335 -23.99 -13.83 -12.16
CA PRO A 335 -23.51 -13.27 -13.44
C PRO A 335 -23.89 -11.80 -13.65
N THR A 336 -25.03 -11.35 -13.10
CA THR A 336 -25.59 -9.99 -13.21
C THR A 336 -25.02 -9.01 -12.16
N LYS A 337 -23.95 -9.40 -11.50
CA LYS A 337 -23.36 -8.67 -10.38
C LYS A 337 -22.93 -7.27 -10.78
N ALA A 338 -23.47 -6.26 -10.09
CA ALA A 338 -23.07 -4.88 -10.24
C ALA A 338 -21.55 -4.71 -10.06
N LYS A 339 -20.94 -3.85 -10.87
CA LYS A 339 -19.58 -3.37 -10.60
C LYS A 339 -19.65 -2.53 -9.32
N ALA A 340 -19.18 -3.09 -8.21
CA ALA A 340 -19.04 -2.37 -6.95
C ALA A 340 -17.72 -1.59 -6.98
N GLY A 341 -17.76 -0.31 -6.63
CA GLY A 341 -16.56 0.52 -6.52
C GLY A 341 -16.07 1.14 -7.83
N GLY A 342 -14.89 1.74 -7.77
CA GLY A 342 -14.20 2.34 -8.92
C GLY A 342 -14.88 3.58 -9.48
N ARG A 343 -14.68 3.79 -10.79
CA ARG A 343 -15.15 4.98 -11.54
C ARG A 343 -16.57 5.41 -11.21
N ALA A 344 -17.51 4.47 -11.11
CA ALA A 344 -18.91 4.81 -10.85
C ALA A 344 -19.09 5.50 -9.49
N ASN A 345 -18.44 5.00 -8.43
CA ASN A 345 -18.49 5.62 -7.12
C ASN A 345 -17.68 6.92 -7.07
N PHE A 346 -16.55 6.96 -7.78
CA PHE A 346 -15.75 8.17 -7.89
C PHE A 346 -16.56 9.32 -8.49
N GLU A 347 -17.13 9.14 -9.69
CA GLU A 347 -17.91 10.17 -10.36
C GLU A 347 -19.15 10.55 -9.53
N ARG A 348 -19.82 9.55 -8.93
CA ARG A 348 -21.01 9.75 -8.09
C ARG A 348 -20.73 10.56 -6.82
N PHE A 349 -19.59 10.36 -6.15
CA PHE A 349 -19.33 10.99 -4.84
C PHE A 349 -18.45 12.23 -4.90
N THR A 350 -17.65 12.38 -5.96
CA THR A 350 -16.81 13.57 -6.17
C THR A 350 -17.46 14.59 -7.08
N GLY A 351 -18.48 14.21 -7.86
CA GLY A 351 -19.04 15.03 -8.94
C GLY A 351 -18.06 15.29 -10.09
N THR A 352 -16.96 14.54 -10.18
CA THR A 352 -15.94 14.68 -11.23
C THR A 352 -16.07 13.55 -12.24
N GLU A 353 -16.35 13.89 -13.49
CA GLU A 353 -16.33 12.92 -14.59
C GLU A 353 -14.90 12.52 -14.97
N LEU A 354 -14.70 11.22 -15.20
CA LEU A 354 -13.41 10.68 -15.64
C LEU A 354 -13.44 10.35 -17.14
N PRO A 355 -12.30 10.48 -17.85
CA PRO A 355 -12.18 9.95 -19.21
C PRO A 355 -12.47 8.45 -19.26
N GLU A 356 -12.92 7.94 -20.41
CA GLU A 356 -13.35 6.54 -20.53
C GLU A 356 -12.28 5.50 -20.17
N THR A 357 -11.02 5.85 -20.36
CA THR A 357 -9.84 5.03 -20.10
C THR A 357 -9.34 5.10 -18.66
N THR A 358 -9.90 5.99 -17.84
CA THR A 358 -9.45 6.27 -16.47
C THR A 358 -10.42 5.71 -15.45
N SER A 359 -9.90 5.04 -14.44
CA SER A 359 -10.67 4.63 -13.26
C SER A 359 -9.91 5.04 -12.02
N MET A 360 -10.63 5.68 -11.09
CA MET A 360 -10.13 6.03 -9.77
C MET A 360 -11.11 5.48 -8.72
N ASP A 361 -10.58 5.19 -7.55
CA ASP A 361 -11.33 4.78 -6.38
C ASP A 361 -11.48 5.99 -5.42
N ILE A 362 -12.27 5.84 -4.36
CA ILE A 362 -12.67 6.94 -3.46
C ILE A 362 -11.94 6.97 -2.11
N SER A 363 -10.93 6.11 -1.91
CA SER A 363 -10.30 5.82 -0.60
C SER A 363 -11.26 5.28 0.47
N LEU A 364 -10.73 4.56 1.46
CA LEU A 364 -11.52 4.12 2.62
C LEU A 364 -12.00 5.29 3.49
N VAL A 365 -11.21 6.36 3.62
CA VAL A 365 -11.58 7.57 4.39
C VAL A 365 -12.68 8.35 3.69
N GLY A 366 -12.57 8.53 2.38
CA GLY A 366 -13.62 9.16 1.58
C GLY A 366 -14.92 8.34 1.60
N GLU A 367 -14.82 7.01 1.45
CA GLU A 367 -15.99 6.13 1.51
C GLU A 367 -16.67 6.12 2.90
N GLY A 368 -15.88 6.19 3.98
CA GLY A 368 -16.41 6.34 5.33
C GLY A 368 -17.27 7.59 5.49
N TYR A 369 -16.82 8.71 4.92
CA TYR A 369 -17.58 9.96 4.91
C TYR A 369 -18.81 9.87 4.03
N ALA A 370 -18.67 9.39 2.79
CA ALA A 370 -19.77 9.26 1.85
C ALA A 370 -20.92 8.39 2.39
N ASN A 371 -20.61 7.37 3.19
CA ASN A 371 -21.60 6.52 3.81
C ASN A 371 -22.18 7.11 5.10
N TYR A 372 -21.35 7.67 5.97
CA TYR A 372 -21.73 7.87 7.38
C TYR A 372 -21.41 9.27 7.93
N GLY A 373 -20.96 10.22 7.09
CA GLY A 373 -20.52 11.55 7.50
C GLY A 373 -19.30 11.53 8.41
N VAL A 374 -19.05 12.64 9.13
CA VAL A 374 -17.84 12.82 9.95
C VAL A 374 -17.71 11.76 11.04
N LEU A 375 -18.66 11.72 11.99
CA LEU A 375 -18.56 10.84 13.15
C LEU A 375 -18.63 9.36 12.75
N GLY A 376 -19.55 9.02 11.85
CA GLY A 376 -19.69 7.64 11.38
C GLY A 376 -18.50 7.19 10.54
N GLY A 377 -17.88 8.07 9.76
CA GLY A 377 -16.66 7.80 9.01
C GLY A 377 -15.47 7.51 9.93
N ILE A 378 -15.31 8.26 11.03
CA ILE A 378 -14.27 8.01 12.05
C ILE A 378 -14.47 6.61 12.68
N ILE A 379 -15.71 6.29 13.07
CA ILE A 379 -16.07 4.97 13.64
C ILE A 379 -15.80 3.86 12.62
N PHE A 380 -16.17 4.08 11.36
CA PHE A 380 -15.91 3.14 10.26
C PHE A 380 -14.41 2.85 10.12
N LEU A 381 -13.55 3.87 10.15
CA LEU A 381 -12.10 3.68 10.02
C LEU A 381 -11.49 2.93 11.20
N PHE A 382 -12.01 3.12 12.41
CA PHE A 382 -11.64 2.28 13.56
C PHE A 382 -11.93 0.80 13.29
N PHE A 383 -13.13 0.48 12.80
CA PHE A 383 -13.51 -0.91 12.49
C PHE A 383 -12.74 -1.50 11.30
N ILE A 384 -12.39 -0.69 10.31
CA ILE A 384 -11.48 -1.10 9.22
C ILE A 384 -10.11 -1.47 9.78
N GLY A 385 -9.52 -0.63 10.65
CA GLY A 385 -8.26 -0.93 11.31
C GLY A 385 -8.33 -2.20 12.15
N LEU A 386 -9.44 -2.36 12.91
CA LEU A 386 -9.69 -3.53 13.72
C LEU A 386 -9.82 -4.80 12.87
N PHE A 387 -10.53 -4.73 11.74
CA PHE A 387 -10.68 -5.84 10.79
C PHE A 387 -9.32 -6.31 10.27
N TYR A 388 -8.45 -5.39 9.83
CA TYR A 388 -7.09 -5.73 9.40
C TYR A 388 -6.26 -6.33 10.54
N ASN A 389 -6.39 -5.79 11.74
CA ASN A 389 -5.68 -6.31 12.92
C ASN A 389 -6.10 -7.76 13.25
N VAL A 390 -7.40 -8.07 13.24
CA VAL A 390 -7.94 -9.43 13.46
C VAL A 390 -7.37 -10.41 12.44
N ILE A 391 -7.34 -10.03 11.17
CA ILE A 391 -6.77 -10.86 10.10
C ILE A 391 -5.29 -11.14 10.36
N ILE A 392 -4.50 -10.11 10.67
CA ILE A 392 -3.06 -10.25 10.89
C ILE A 392 -2.80 -11.14 12.12
N ILE A 393 -3.53 -10.93 13.21
CA ILE A 393 -3.48 -11.80 14.39
C ILE A 393 -3.80 -13.24 14.02
N LYS A 394 -4.83 -13.47 13.19
CA LYS A 394 -5.20 -14.83 12.77
C LYS A 394 -4.11 -15.47 11.91
N VAL A 395 -3.49 -14.72 11.00
CA VAL A 395 -2.35 -15.19 10.20
C VAL A 395 -1.15 -15.55 11.09
N ILE A 396 -0.82 -14.70 12.07
CA ILE A 396 0.24 -14.96 13.04
C ILE A 396 -0.05 -16.24 13.84
N SER A 397 -1.28 -16.37 14.36
CA SER A 397 -1.71 -17.56 15.10
C SER A 397 -1.60 -18.84 14.26
N LEU A 398 -2.10 -18.82 13.01
CA LEU A 398 -2.01 -19.96 12.09
C LEU A 398 -0.56 -20.27 11.67
N SER A 399 0.31 -19.26 11.64
CA SER A 399 1.71 -19.45 11.26
C SER A 399 2.51 -20.28 12.26
N LYS A 400 2.04 -20.38 13.51
CA LYS A 400 2.63 -21.31 14.49
C LYS A 400 2.52 -22.77 14.05
N THR A 401 1.50 -23.09 13.25
CA THR A 401 1.31 -24.41 12.63
C THR A 401 1.87 -24.46 11.22
N TYR A 402 1.75 -23.36 10.46
CA TYR A 402 2.17 -23.24 9.06
C TYR A 402 3.17 -22.09 8.89
N PRO A 403 4.48 -22.30 9.19
CA PRO A 403 5.43 -21.20 9.32
C PRO A 403 5.52 -20.28 8.11
N THR A 404 5.43 -20.81 6.89
CA THR A 404 5.55 -19.97 5.68
C THR A 404 4.41 -18.98 5.50
N LEU A 405 3.28 -19.14 6.20
CA LEU A 405 2.09 -18.29 6.05
C LEU A 405 2.36 -16.80 6.34
N ILE A 406 3.32 -16.48 7.21
CA ILE A 406 3.74 -15.08 7.46
C ILE A 406 4.21 -14.42 6.16
N LEU A 407 4.88 -15.17 5.28
CA LEU A 407 5.42 -14.66 4.01
C LEU A 407 4.35 -14.44 2.94
N TRP A 408 3.09 -14.81 3.22
CA TRP A 408 1.93 -14.55 2.36
C TRP A 408 1.26 -13.21 2.66
N LEU A 409 1.58 -12.57 3.79
CA LEU A 409 1.03 -11.26 4.15
C LEU A 409 1.14 -10.22 3.02
N PRO A 410 2.27 -10.10 2.28
CA PRO A 410 2.36 -9.21 1.13
C PRO A 410 1.29 -9.44 0.05
N VAL A 411 0.99 -10.70 -0.27
CA VAL A 411 -0.03 -11.05 -1.27
C VAL A 411 -1.43 -10.73 -0.75
N LEU A 412 -1.71 -11.08 0.51
CA LEU A 412 -3.00 -10.81 1.15
C LEU A 412 -3.31 -9.31 1.25
N PHE A 413 -2.29 -8.50 1.57
CA PHE A 413 -2.43 -7.06 1.81
C PHE A 413 -2.07 -6.18 0.61
N PHE A 414 -1.80 -6.74 -0.56
CA PHE A 414 -1.31 -5.99 -1.73
C PHE A 414 -2.18 -4.78 -2.11
N GLN A 415 -3.50 -4.96 -2.21
CA GLN A 415 -4.44 -3.85 -2.46
C GLN A 415 -4.85 -3.13 -1.17
N VAL A 416 -4.76 -3.80 -0.02
CA VAL A 416 -5.22 -3.29 1.28
C VAL A 416 -4.40 -2.07 1.74
N ILE A 417 -3.10 -2.04 1.39
CA ILE A 417 -2.19 -0.97 1.83
C ILE A 417 -2.29 0.33 1.00
N LYS A 418 -3.07 0.33 -0.10
CA LYS A 418 -3.24 1.50 -0.97
C LYS A 418 -4.21 2.47 -0.34
N ALA A 419 -3.83 3.75 -0.21
CA ALA A 419 -4.69 4.73 0.43
C ALA A 419 -5.74 5.29 -0.55
N GLU A 420 -5.53 5.16 -1.85
CA GLU A 420 -6.48 5.59 -2.87
C GLU A 420 -7.67 4.62 -3.07
N THR A 421 -7.55 3.37 -2.61
CA THR A 421 -8.48 2.27 -2.94
C THR A 421 -9.73 2.23 -2.05
N ASP A 422 -10.86 1.81 -2.62
CA ASP A 422 -12.15 1.68 -1.94
C ASP A 422 -12.36 0.32 -1.25
N PHE A 423 -13.37 0.23 -0.39
CA PHE A 423 -13.67 -0.97 0.40
C PHE A 423 -14.04 -2.16 -0.48
N ALA A 424 -14.76 -1.95 -1.59
CA ALA A 424 -15.12 -3.01 -2.52
C ALA A 424 -13.89 -3.70 -3.12
N THR A 425 -12.92 -2.91 -3.57
CA THR A 425 -11.68 -3.40 -4.17
C THR A 425 -10.81 -4.08 -3.12
N VAL A 426 -10.66 -3.48 -1.94
CA VAL A 426 -9.90 -4.06 -0.83
C VAL A 426 -10.50 -5.39 -0.37
N PHE A 427 -11.80 -5.43 -0.11
CA PHE A 427 -12.49 -6.61 0.41
C PHE A 427 -12.52 -7.75 -0.63
N ASN A 428 -12.76 -7.42 -1.91
CA ASN A 428 -12.68 -8.40 -2.99
C ASN A 428 -11.26 -8.97 -3.13
N HIS A 429 -10.22 -8.12 -3.18
CA HIS A 429 -8.84 -8.60 -3.26
C HIS A 429 -8.50 -9.51 -2.09
N PHE A 430 -8.75 -9.04 -0.87
CA PHE A 430 -8.44 -9.78 0.34
C PHE A 430 -9.12 -11.15 0.37
N THR A 431 -10.42 -11.20 0.11
CA THR A 431 -11.20 -12.45 0.12
C THR A 431 -10.67 -13.45 -0.92
N LYS A 432 -10.39 -12.99 -2.14
CA LYS A 432 -9.87 -13.87 -3.20
C LYS A 432 -8.42 -14.29 -2.94
N ALA A 433 -7.57 -13.38 -2.44
CA ALA A 433 -6.20 -13.70 -2.06
C ALA A 433 -6.15 -14.74 -0.92
N ALA A 434 -7.01 -14.60 0.09
CA ALA A 434 -7.14 -15.55 1.19
C ALA A 434 -7.62 -16.93 0.68
N LEU A 435 -8.60 -16.97 -0.24
CA LEU A 435 -9.05 -18.21 -0.87
C LEU A 435 -7.93 -18.86 -1.69
N VAL A 436 -7.19 -18.10 -2.49
CA VAL A 436 -6.05 -18.61 -3.27
C VAL A 436 -4.97 -19.16 -2.34
N ALA A 437 -4.61 -18.43 -1.29
CA ALA A 437 -3.68 -18.91 -0.28
C ALA A 437 -4.17 -20.23 0.32
N PHE A 438 -5.43 -20.31 0.75
CA PHE A 438 -6.02 -21.54 1.28
C PHE A 438 -5.93 -22.71 0.28
N ILE A 439 -6.31 -22.52 -0.99
CA ILE A 439 -6.24 -23.56 -2.03
C ILE A 439 -4.80 -24.02 -2.23
N VAL A 440 -3.83 -23.10 -2.28
CA VAL A 440 -2.42 -23.44 -2.42
C VAL A 440 -1.92 -24.22 -1.22
N PHE A 441 -2.19 -23.76 0.01
CA PHE A 441 -1.80 -24.50 1.22
C PHE A 441 -2.44 -25.88 1.27
N PHE A 442 -3.73 -26.00 0.93
CA PHE A 442 -4.43 -27.28 0.86
C PHE A 442 -3.79 -28.21 -0.18
N GLY A 443 -3.57 -27.74 -1.41
CA GLY A 443 -2.95 -28.52 -2.48
C GLY A 443 -1.53 -28.96 -2.13
N MET A 444 -0.70 -28.04 -1.63
CA MET A 444 0.68 -28.34 -1.24
C MET A 444 0.73 -29.35 -0.09
N THR A 445 -0.07 -29.16 0.96
CA THR A 445 0.02 -29.99 2.18
C THR A 445 -0.72 -31.32 2.06
N LYS A 446 -1.90 -31.36 1.42
CA LYS A 446 -2.74 -32.57 1.34
C LYS A 446 -2.51 -33.39 0.09
N ILE A 447 -2.32 -32.74 -1.07
CA ILE A 447 -2.15 -33.45 -2.35
C ILE A 447 -0.67 -33.77 -2.57
N LEU A 448 0.19 -32.75 -2.51
CA LEU A 448 1.63 -32.91 -2.78
C LEU A 448 2.44 -33.36 -1.54
N LYS A 449 1.80 -33.42 -0.36
CA LYS A 449 2.41 -33.81 0.92
C LYS A 449 3.65 -32.98 1.29
N LEU A 450 3.70 -31.72 0.83
CA LEU A 450 4.75 -30.77 1.14
C LEU A 450 4.46 -30.07 2.47
N LYS A 451 5.48 -29.94 3.32
CA LYS A 451 5.37 -29.20 4.59
C LYS A 451 5.54 -27.70 4.34
N MET A 452 4.43 -26.98 4.34
CA MET A 452 4.32 -25.52 4.21
C MET A 452 4.37 -24.80 5.56
#